data_AF-A0A7C4J5H5-F1
#
_entry.id   AF-A0A7C4J5H5-F1
#
_cell.length_a   1.000
_cell.length_b   1.000
_cell.length_c   1.000
_cell.angle_alpha   90.00
_cell.angle_beta   90.00
_cell.angle_gamma   90.00
#
_symmetry.space_group_name_H-M   'P 1'
#
loop_
_entity.id
_entity.type
_entity.pdbx_description
1 polymer ?
#
loop_
_entity_poly.entity_id
_entity_poly.type
_entity_poly.pdbx_seq_one_letter_code
_entity_poly.pdbx_strand_id
1 'polypeptide(L)'
;YILIDTAGVPDVILIASGSEVQLAVGARVELEKQGVKARVVSLPSWEVFDVQPRDYRESVLPPQVTARLAIEAGVAQGWHKYVGDDGRVMSIERFGASAPYKVLAEKLGFTVETVVAACKQMLSVITRKM
;
A
#
# COMPACT_ATOMS: atom_id res chain seq x y z
N TYR A 1 -12.52 6.58 0.21
CA TYR A 1 -11.09 6.23 0.30
C TYR A 1 -10.74 4.95 -0.44
N ILE A 2 -11.59 3.92 -0.43
CA ILE A 2 -11.43 2.78 -1.34
C ILE A 2 -11.53 3.29 -2.79
N LEU A 3 -10.49 3.07 -3.58
CA LEU A 3 -10.43 3.44 -5.00
C LEU A 3 -10.82 2.27 -5.89
N ILE A 4 -10.25 1.08 -5.61
CA ILE A 4 -10.59 -0.15 -6.33
C ILE A 4 -10.68 -1.28 -5.30
N ASP A 5 -11.82 -1.96 -5.27
CA ASP A 5 -12.11 -3.00 -4.30
C ASP A 5 -12.01 -4.41 -4.88
N THR A 6 -12.16 -5.42 -4.03
CA THR A 6 -12.19 -6.85 -4.36
C THR A 6 -13.45 -7.52 -3.78
N ALA A 7 -13.77 -8.72 -4.26
CA ALA A 7 -14.89 -9.50 -3.75
C ALA A 7 -14.50 -10.22 -2.44
N GLY A 8 -15.25 -9.94 -1.37
CA GLY A 8 -15.01 -10.49 -0.04
C GLY A 8 -13.88 -9.77 0.70
N VAL A 9 -13.22 -10.46 1.63
CA VAL A 9 -12.12 -9.89 2.42
C VAL A 9 -10.85 -9.84 1.54
N PRO A 10 -10.15 -8.69 1.44
CA PRO A 10 -8.88 -8.61 0.74
C PRO A 10 -7.79 -9.39 1.47
N ASP A 11 -6.90 -10.02 0.70
CA ASP A 11 -5.69 -10.64 1.22
C ASP A 11 -4.67 -9.56 1.61
N VAL A 12 -4.63 -8.45 0.85
CA VAL A 12 -3.70 -7.33 1.05
C VAL A 12 -4.37 -5.99 0.72
N ILE A 13 -4.01 -4.94 1.47
CA ILE A 13 -4.45 -3.56 1.21
C ILE A 13 -3.26 -2.72 0.78
N LEU A 14 -3.34 -2.14 -0.41
CA LEU A 14 -2.40 -1.16 -0.94
C LEU A 14 -2.91 0.23 -0.61
N ILE A 15 -2.18 0.96 0.24
CA ILE A 15 -2.51 2.33 0.65
C ILE A 15 -1.53 3.27 -0.05
N ALA A 16 -2.03 4.23 -0.82
CA ALA A 16 -1.16 5.15 -1.56
C ALA A 16 -1.72 6.57 -1.59
N SER A 17 -0.85 7.54 -1.84
CA SER A 17 -1.18 8.95 -1.99
C SER A 17 -0.60 9.50 -3.30
N GLY A 18 -1.13 10.62 -3.78
CA GLY A 18 -0.57 11.37 -4.90
C GLY A 18 -0.26 10.53 -6.14
N SER A 19 0.95 10.71 -6.68
CA SER A 19 1.42 10.03 -7.89
C SER A 19 1.61 8.52 -7.72
N GLU A 20 1.77 8.02 -6.50
CA GLU A 20 2.04 6.60 -6.26
C GLU A 20 0.78 5.74 -6.29
N VAL A 21 -0.41 6.36 -6.29
CA VAL A 21 -1.70 5.65 -6.47
C VAL A 21 -1.70 4.83 -7.76
N GLN A 22 -1.07 5.32 -8.84
CA GLN A 22 -0.99 4.57 -10.10
C GLN A 22 -0.18 3.27 -9.97
N LEU A 23 0.84 3.24 -9.10
CA LEU A 23 1.61 2.03 -8.81
C LEU A 23 0.76 1.00 -8.06
N ALA A 24 -0.04 1.46 -7.09
CA ALA A 24 -0.97 0.60 -6.36
C ALA A 24 -2.03 -0.02 -7.29
N VAL A 25 -2.58 0.77 -8.22
CA VAL A 25 -3.53 0.29 -9.23
C VAL A 25 -2.87 -0.76 -10.14
N GLY A 26 -1.69 -0.48 -10.69
CA GLY A 26 -0.97 -1.43 -11.54
C GLY A 26 -0.62 -2.73 -10.80
N ALA A 27 -0.15 -2.63 -9.56
CA ALA A 27 0.16 -3.80 -8.74
C ALA A 27 -1.06 -4.64 -8.42
N ARG A 28 -2.22 -4.01 -8.15
CA ARG A 28 -3.48 -4.73 -7.95
C ARG A 28 -3.84 -5.58 -9.19
N VAL A 29 -3.69 -5.04 -10.40
CA VAL A 29 -3.94 -5.80 -11.64
C VAL A 29 -3.04 -7.04 -11.73
N GLU A 30 -1.75 -6.90 -11.44
CA GLU A 30 -0.81 -8.02 -11.50
C GLU A 30 -1.02 -9.05 -10.37
N LEU A 31 -1.44 -8.61 -9.18
CA LEU A 31 -1.80 -9.49 -8.06
C LEU A 31 -3.07 -10.29 -8.36
N GLU A 32 -4.08 -9.65 -8.96
CA GLU A 32 -5.36 -10.26 -9.32
C GLU A 32 -5.17 -11.39 -10.34
N LYS A 33 -4.28 -11.22 -11.33
CA LYS A 33 -3.88 -12.28 -12.28
C LYS A 33 -3.31 -13.54 -11.59
N GLN A 34 -2.87 -13.40 -10.34
CA GLN A 34 -2.27 -14.46 -9.54
C GLN A 34 -3.22 -14.96 -8.44
N GLY A 35 -4.48 -14.55 -8.48
CA GLY A 35 -5.50 -14.94 -7.51
C GLY A 35 -5.41 -14.23 -6.17
N VAL A 36 -4.55 -13.20 -6.03
CA VAL A 36 -4.45 -12.41 -4.80
C VAL A 36 -5.47 -11.29 -4.82
N LYS A 37 -6.33 -11.23 -3.80
CA LYS A 37 -7.34 -10.20 -3.62
C LYS A 37 -6.72 -8.93 -3.02
N ALA A 38 -6.32 -8.02 -3.90
CA ALA A 38 -5.76 -6.73 -3.49
C ALA A 38 -6.83 -5.61 -3.52
N ARG A 39 -6.94 -4.86 -2.42
CA ARG A 39 -7.72 -3.61 -2.36
C ARG A 39 -6.78 -2.42 -2.53
N VAL A 40 -7.20 -1.40 -3.28
CA VAL A 40 -6.50 -0.12 -3.41
C VAL A 40 -7.24 0.94 -2.62
N VAL A 41 -6.54 1.58 -1.68
CA VAL A 41 -7.00 2.72 -0.90
C VAL A 41 -6.18 3.94 -1.29
N SER A 42 -6.85 4.98 -1.79
CA SER A 42 -6.24 6.29 -1.99
C SER A 42 -6.44 7.11 -0.72
N LEU A 43 -5.35 7.53 -0.06
CA LEU A 43 -5.34 8.25 1.22
C LEU A 43 -4.83 9.69 1.05
N PRO A 44 -5.57 10.59 0.37
CA PRO A 44 -5.12 11.94 0.02
C PRO A 44 -5.06 12.92 1.20
N SER A 45 -5.81 12.68 2.27
CA SER A 45 -5.71 13.42 3.53
C SER A 45 -5.94 12.47 4.69
N TRP A 46 -4.96 12.47 5.59
CA TRP A 46 -4.93 11.67 6.80
C TRP A 46 -5.88 12.24 7.84
N GLU A 47 -5.86 13.56 8.00
CA GLU A 47 -6.67 14.32 8.94
C GLU A 47 -8.16 14.11 8.65
N VAL A 48 -8.56 14.21 7.39
CA VAL A 48 -9.95 14.00 6.98
C VAL A 48 -10.36 12.54 7.15
N PHE A 49 -9.44 11.59 6.95
CA PHE A 49 -9.71 10.16 7.16
C PHE A 49 -9.87 9.85 8.66
N ASP A 50 -9.03 10.44 9.50
CA ASP A 50 -8.96 10.17 10.93
C ASP A 50 -10.20 10.64 11.70
N VAL A 51 -10.82 11.75 11.26
CA VAL A 51 -12.07 12.25 11.85
C VAL A 51 -13.31 11.46 11.41
N GLN A 52 -13.16 10.52 10.48
CA GLN A 52 -14.30 9.69 10.07
C GLN A 52 -14.75 8.75 11.20
N PRO A 53 -16.05 8.42 11.24
CA PRO A 53 -16.58 7.38 12.11
C PRO A 53 -15.74 6.09 12.07
N ARG A 54 -15.65 5.41 13.22
CA ARG A 54 -14.81 4.21 13.38
C ARG A 54 -15.21 3.10 12.42
N ASP A 55 -16.50 2.85 12.29
CA ASP A 55 -17.09 1.90 11.35
C ASP A 55 -16.70 2.20 9.89
N TYR A 56 -16.67 3.48 9.49
CA TYR A 56 -16.18 3.86 8.18
C TYR A 56 -14.69 3.56 8.02
N ARG A 57 -13.84 3.96 8.98
CA ARG A 57 -12.40 3.67 8.92
C ARG A 57 -12.11 2.17 8.86
N GLU A 58 -12.84 1.37 9.64
CA GLU A 58 -12.74 -0.10 9.63
C GLU A 58 -13.32 -0.71 8.34
N SER A 59 -14.31 -0.09 7.69
CA SER A 59 -14.78 -0.54 6.38
C SER A 59 -13.71 -0.33 5.28
N VAL A 60 -12.88 0.71 5.40
CA VAL A 60 -11.77 1.01 4.48
C VAL A 60 -10.54 0.15 4.79
N LEU A 61 -10.15 0.10 6.07
CA LEU A 61 -8.99 -0.63 6.59
C LEU A 61 -9.43 -1.68 7.65
N PRO A 62 -10.05 -2.80 7.23
CA PRO A 62 -10.55 -3.81 8.16
C PRO A 62 -9.45 -4.33 9.09
N PRO A 63 -9.66 -4.35 10.41
CA PRO A 63 -8.62 -4.71 11.39
C PRO A 63 -8.09 -6.14 11.20
N GLN A 64 -8.91 -7.06 10.69
CA GLN A 64 -8.52 -8.44 10.39
C GLN A 64 -7.56 -8.57 9.21
N VAL A 65 -7.41 -7.53 8.37
CA VAL A 65 -6.47 -7.53 7.24
C VAL A 65 -5.22 -6.77 7.64
N THR A 66 -4.23 -7.49 8.14
CA THR A 66 -2.96 -6.91 8.64
C THR A 66 -1.90 -6.75 7.55
N ALA A 67 -2.03 -7.47 6.42
CA ALA A 67 -1.19 -7.27 5.25
C ALA A 67 -1.52 -5.93 4.58
N ARG A 68 -0.81 -4.88 4.99
CA ARG A 68 -1.01 -3.51 4.50
C ARG A 68 0.31 -2.93 4.00
N LEU A 69 0.32 -2.47 2.76
CA LEU A 69 1.49 -1.82 2.15
C LEU A 69 1.16 -0.35 1.86
N ALA A 70 1.82 0.56 2.57
CA ALA A 70 1.80 1.98 2.24
C ALA A 70 2.84 2.28 1.14
N ILE A 71 2.48 3.11 0.15
CA ILE A 71 3.31 3.46 -1.00
C ILE A 71 3.28 4.96 -1.20
N GLU A 72 4.39 5.63 -0.93
CA GLU A 72 4.53 7.08 -1.10
C GLU A 72 6.00 7.44 -1.35
N ALA A 73 6.28 8.31 -2.32
CA ALA A 73 7.61 8.85 -2.56
C ALA A 73 7.97 9.94 -1.52
N GLY A 74 7.86 9.58 -0.24
CA GLY A 74 8.15 10.39 0.95
C GLY A 74 8.71 9.52 2.06
N VAL A 75 8.96 10.09 3.24
CA VAL A 75 9.49 9.32 4.39
C VAL A 75 8.40 8.44 5.02
N ALA A 76 8.79 7.32 5.63
CA ALA A 76 7.83 6.39 6.27
C ALA A 76 7.19 6.94 7.56
N GLN A 77 7.75 8.01 8.13
CA GLN A 77 7.29 8.54 9.41
C GLN A 77 5.77 8.83 9.38
N GLY A 78 5.05 8.19 10.31
CA GLY A 78 3.60 8.30 10.43
C GLY A 78 2.79 7.21 9.72
N TRP A 79 3.30 6.62 8.62
CA TRP A 79 2.57 5.59 7.86
C TRP A 79 2.28 4.32 8.67
N HIS A 80 3.14 4.03 9.66
CA HIS A 80 2.96 2.93 10.63
C HIS A 80 1.61 2.97 11.35
N LYS A 81 0.99 4.17 11.48
CA LYS A 81 -0.37 4.33 12.02
C LYS A 81 -1.42 3.54 11.24
N TYR A 82 -1.27 3.43 9.91
CA TYR A 82 -2.26 2.77 9.05
C TYR A 82 -1.88 1.34 8.69
N VAL A 83 -0.58 1.07 8.55
CA VAL A 83 -0.11 -0.27 8.13
C VAL A 83 0.00 -1.24 9.30
N GLY A 84 0.19 -0.75 10.53
CA GLY A 84 0.35 -1.59 11.73
C GLY A 84 1.66 -2.39 11.75
N ASP A 85 1.77 -3.32 12.69
CA ASP A 85 3.03 -4.04 13.00
C ASP A 85 3.43 -5.07 11.93
N ASP A 86 2.46 -5.71 11.28
CA ASP A 86 2.69 -6.65 10.18
C ASP A 86 2.74 -5.98 8.81
N GLY A 87 2.48 -4.67 8.78
CA GLY A 87 2.48 -3.86 7.58
C GLY A 87 3.88 -3.50 7.09
N ARG A 88 3.95 -2.91 5.89
CA ARG A 88 5.19 -2.35 5.33
C ARG A 88 4.94 -0.99 4.74
N VAL A 89 5.99 -0.18 4.65
CA VAL A 89 5.98 1.12 4.02
C VAL A 89 7.05 1.13 2.94
N MET A 90 6.66 1.54 1.74
CA MET A 90 7.53 1.78 0.62
C MET A 90 7.72 3.29 0.51
N SER A 91 8.91 3.74 0.91
CA SER A 91 9.26 5.12 1.20
C SER A 91 10.68 5.47 0.75
N ILE A 92 11.04 6.75 0.87
CA ILE A 92 12.37 7.28 0.58
C ILE A 92 12.93 7.88 1.88
N GLU A 93 13.88 7.17 2.51
CA GLU A 93 14.46 7.52 3.83
C GLU A 93 15.73 8.38 3.75
N ARG A 94 16.04 8.92 2.58
CA ARG A 94 17.22 9.74 2.33
C ARG A 94 16.92 10.82 1.32
N PHE A 95 17.81 11.79 1.18
CA PHE A 95 17.70 12.77 0.10
C PHE A 95 17.71 12.11 -1.29
N GLY A 96 17.07 12.79 -2.23
CA GLY A 96 17.00 12.40 -3.63
C GLY A 96 18.34 12.48 -4.35
N ALA A 97 18.29 12.41 -5.68
CA ALA A 97 19.45 12.55 -6.54
C ALA A 97 19.07 13.33 -7.82
N SER A 98 20.07 13.88 -8.50
CA SER A 98 19.86 14.55 -9.79
C SER A 98 19.81 13.54 -10.92
N ALA A 99 18.60 13.21 -11.38
CA ALA A 99 18.35 12.37 -12.55
C ALA A 99 16.89 12.54 -13.03
N PRO A 100 16.55 12.14 -14.27
CA PRO A 100 15.17 12.12 -14.73
C PRO A 100 14.28 11.23 -13.85
N TYR A 101 13.00 11.61 -13.68
CA TYR A 101 12.04 10.92 -12.80
C TYR A 101 12.00 9.40 -13.00
N LYS A 102 11.92 8.93 -14.25
CA LYS A 102 11.85 7.49 -14.55
C LYS A 102 13.06 6.72 -14.00
N VAL A 103 14.25 7.30 -14.10
CA VAL A 103 15.48 6.71 -13.58
C VAL A 103 15.45 6.68 -12.05
N LEU A 104 15.00 7.78 -11.41
CA LEU A 104 14.87 7.82 -9.95
C LEU A 104 13.84 6.82 -9.44
N ALA A 105 12.66 6.74 -10.07
CA ALA A 105 11.62 5.81 -9.70
C ALA A 105 12.13 4.36 -9.74
N GLU A 106 12.80 3.96 -10.82
CA GLU A 106 13.40 2.63 -10.93
C GLU A 106 14.47 2.38 -9.86
N LYS A 107 15.42 3.32 -9.67
CA LYS A 107 16.53 3.16 -8.72
C LYS A 107 16.09 3.21 -7.26
N LEU A 108 14.98 3.87 -6.96
CA LEU A 108 14.37 3.94 -5.63
C LEU A 108 13.32 2.83 -5.43
N GLY A 109 13.10 1.99 -6.43
CA GLY A 109 12.20 0.84 -6.35
C GLY A 109 10.72 1.16 -6.56
N PHE A 110 10.35 2.38 -6.95
CA PHE A 110 8.98 2.82 -7.23
C PHE A 110 8.45 2.29 -8.57
N THR A 111 8.26 0.97 -8.61
CA THR A 111 7.73 0.24 -9.77
C THR A 111 6.64 -0.73 -9.35
N VAL A 112 5.78 -1.12 -10.31
CA VAL A 112 4.69 -2.08 -10.09
C VAL A 112 5.24 -3.42 -9.61
N GLU A 113 6.34 -3.88 -10.20
CA GLU A 113 6.98 -5.16 -9.90
C GLU A 113 7.45 -5.21 -8.45
N THR A 114 8.01 -4.10 -7.94
CA THR A 114 8.47 -4.00 -6.56
C THR A 114 7.30 -4.05 -5.58
N VAL A 115 6.20 -3.35 -5.88
CA VAL A 115 4.97 -3.40 -5.07
C VAL A 115 4.41 -4.83 -5.02
N VAL A 116 4.33 -5.51 -6.16
CA VAL A 116 3.86 -6.91 -6.25
C VAL A 116 4.77 -7.84 -5.43
N ALA A 117 6.09 -7.70 -5.56
CA ALA A 117 7.05 -8.51 -4.83
C ALA A 117 6.93 -8.31 -3.30
N ALA A 118 6.79 -7.06 -2.85
CA ALA A 118 6.58 -6.73 -1.44
C ALA A 118 5.31 -7.38 -0.88
N CYS A 119 4.20 -7.31 -1.63
CA CYS A 119 2.93 -7.94 -1.22
C CYS A 119 3.07 -9.45 -1.06
N LYS A 120 3.68 -10.12 -2.05
CA LYS A 120 3.91 -11.58 -1.98
C LYS A 120 4.77 -11.96 -0.77
N GLN A 121 5.82 -11.19 -0.50
CA GLN A 121 6.68 -11.43 0.65
C GLN A 121 5.88 -11.30 1.96
N MET A 122 5.09 -10.23 2.11
CA MET A 122 4.24 -10.01 3.28
C MET A 122 3.26 -11.16 3.51
N LEU A 123 2.53 -11.53 2.46
CA LEU A 123 1.56 -12.63 2.51
C LEU A 123 2.24 -13.95 2.91
N SER A 124 3.40 -14.26 2.35
CA SER A 124 4.14 -15.48 2.72
C SER A 124 4.57 -15.54 4.19
N VAL A 125 4.84 -14.39 4.81
CA VAL A 125 5.23 -14.32 6.23
C VAL A 125 4.01 -14.41 7.13
N ILE A 126 2.93 -13.70 6.80
CA ILE A 126 1.71 -13.67 7.60
C ILE A 126 1.04 -15.05 7.63
N THR A 127 0.95 -15.73 6.48
CA THR A 127 0.39 -17.10 6.42
C THR A 127 1.18 -18.10 7.27
N ARG A 128 2.48 -17.87 7.54
CA ARG A 128 3.28 -18.74 8.41
C ARG A 128 3.11 -18.46 9.91
N LYS A 129 2.58 -17.29 10.27
CA LYS A 129 2.31 -16.93 11.68
C LYS A 129 0.96 -17.47 12.17
N MET A 130 0.07 -17.82 11.25
CA MET A 130 -1.23 -18.46 11.51
C MET A 130 -1.05 -19.97 11.69
#